data_AF-A0A1F3BR79-F1
#
_entry.id   AF-A0A1F3BR79-F1
#
_cell.length_a   1.000
_cell.length_b   1.000
_cell.length_c   1.000
_cell.angle_alpha   90.00
_cell.angle_beta   90.00
_cell.angle_gamma   90.00
#
_symmetry.space_group_name_H-M   'P 1'
#
loop_
_entity.id
_entity.type
_entity.pdbx_description
1 polymer ?
#
loop_
_entity_poly.entity_id
_entity_poly.type
_entity_poly.pdbx_seq_one_letter_code
_entity_poly.pdbx_strand_id
1 'polypeptide(L)'
;MAENYFNYPDETIFHGITDNSNGFTFLEARALAIDDEKLFKLKERLSCYYLTGLKELGNPFTIAVLTCMGIEVLGQVILGFNSKGDTIDSNTILIYEMLDSKMQDVLSPNFALNYNLRRNITGQNIDFTLDFTSYARVVRKGLRNAFTHTYRSLGVFLDAGQSDLLLIDENIGCLIINPIVFRERFLSVFEKTFSDLISNVNPIYRQNALIYFNLLIKQ
;
A
#
# COMPACT_ATOMS: atom_id res chain seq x y z
N MET A 1 8.09 17.87 -10.10
CA MET A 1 7.16 17.27 -11.08
C MET A 1 5.88 16.69 -10.48
N ALA A 2 5.73 16.57 -9.14
CA ALA A 2 4.48 16.08 -8.53
C ALA A 2 3.37 17.15 -8.34
N GLU A 3 3.69 18.44 -8.55
CA GLU A 3 2.81 19.55 -8.17
C GLU A 3 1.61 19.78 -9.12
N ASN A 4 1.66 19.30 -10.37
CA ASN A 4 0.60 19.56 -11.36
C ASN A 4 -0.60 18.59 -11.26
N TYR A 5 -0.59 17.65 -10.32
CA TYR A 5 -1.59 16.57 -10.23
C TYR A 5 -2.73 16.82 -9.22
N PHE A 6 -2.70 17.93 -8.48
CA PHE A 6 -3.59 18.15 -7.32
C PHE A 6 -4.43 19.43 -7.40
N ASN A 7 -4.84 19.84 -8.59
CA ASN A 7 -5.66 21.05 -8.76
C ASN A 7 -7.14 20.66 -8.83
N TYR A 8 -7.80 20.68 -7.67
CA TYR A 8 -9.23 20.36 -7.56
C TYR A 8 -10.06 21.64 -7.37
N PRO A 9 -11.22 21.75 -8.06
CA PRO A 9 -12.19 22.83 -7.83
C PRO A 9 -12.70 22.85 -6.39
N ASP A 10 -13.03 24.05 -5.90
CA ASP A 10 -13.44 24.33 -4.52
C ASP A 10 -14.64 23.48 -4.09
N GLU A 11 -15.64 23.35 -4.97
CA GLU A 11 -16.88 22.59 -4.79
C GLU A 11 -16.71 21.07 -4.81
N THR A 12 -15.52 20.56 -5.15
CA THR A 12 -15.25 19.12 -5.14
C THR A 12 -15.40 18.58 -3.72
N ILE A 13 -16.07 17.44 -3.56
CA ILE A 13 -16.29 16.83 -2.25
C ILE A 13 -15.08 15.97 -1.85
N PHE A 14 -14.55 16.26 -0.67
CA PHE A 14 -13.66 15.40 0.11
C PHE A 14 -14.54 14.42 0.90
N HIS A 15 -14.82 13.25 0.32
CA HIS A 15 -15.78 12.29 0.87
C HIS A 15 -15.41 11.81 2.29
N GLY A 16 -16.42 11.67 3.15
CA GLY A 16 -16.35 11.10 4.50
C GLY A 16 -16.90 9.66 4.56
N ILE A 17 -16.72 9.00 5.70
CA ILE A 17 -16.85 7.53 5.89
C ILE A 17 -18.28 6.97 5.68
N THR A 18 -19.32 7.80 5.59
CA THR A 18 -20.72 7.33 5.56
C THR A 18 -21.60 8.09 4.56
N ASP A 19 -22.62 7.41 4.04
CA ASP A 19 -23.68 7.98 3.17
C ASP A 19 -24.43 9.16 3.81
N ASN A 20 -24.31 9.35 5.12
CA ASN A 20 -24.94 10.43 5.89
C ASN A 20 -23.98 11.54 6.33
N SER A 21 -22.68 11.44 6.03
CA SER A 21 -21.76 12.56 6.18
C SER A 21 -21.76 13.33 4.87
N ASN A 22 -22.14 14.61 4.88
CA ASN A 22 -22.17 15.49 3.69
C ASN A 22 -20.78 15.72 3.03
N GLY A 23 -19.77 14.90 3.38
CA GLY A 23 -18.37 15.17 3.08
C GLY A 23 -17.96 16.55 3.60
N PHE A 24 -16.89 17.09 3.04
CA PHE A 24 -16.55 18.49 3.14
C PHE A 24 -15.84 18.89 1.84
N THR A 25 -15.98 20.14 1.44
CA THR A 25 -15.44 20.66 0.19
C THR A 25 -13.92 20.88 0.27
N PHE A 26 -13.25 21.00 -0.87
CA PHE A 26 -11.84 21.41 -0.90
C PHE A 26 -11.65 22.84 -0.35
N LEU A 27 -12.66 23.71 -0.49
CA LEU A 27 -12.67 25.03 0.15
C LEU A 27 -12.64 24.91 1.69
N GLU A 28 -13.51 24.08 2.26
CA GLU A 28 -13.53 23.82 3.70
C GLU A 28 -12.23 23.18 4.18
N ALA A 29 -11.66 22.27 3.39
CA ALA A 29 -10.37 21.64 3.69
C ALA A 29 -9.22 22.66 3.77
N ARG A 30 -9.18 23.63 2.84
CA ARG A 30 -8.20 24.72 2.81
C ARG A 30 -8.36 25.72 3.95
N ALA A 31 -9.56 25.85 4.49
CA ALA A 31 -9.85 26.72 5.62
C ALA A 31 -9.43 26.14 6.98
N LEU A 32 -9.10 24.83 7.06
CA LEU A 32 -8.68 24.20 8.31
C LEU A 32 -7.36 24.78 8.84
N ALA A 33 -7.38 25.25 10.08
CA ALA A 33 -6.20 25.78 10.77
C ALA A 33 -5.56 24.76 11.72
N ILE A 34 -6.32 23.79 12.23
CA ILE A 34 -5.90 22.87 13.29
C ILE A 34 -5.34 21.58 12.68
N ASP A 35 -4.11 21.21 13.04
CA ASP A 35 -3.43 20.04 12.49
C ASP A 35 -4.14 18.72 12.79
N ASP A 36 -4.69 18.55 14.00
CA ASP A 36 -5.42 17.33 14.35
C ASP A 36 -6.70 17.18 13.51
N GLU A 37 -7.39 18.28 13.21
CA GLU A 37 -8.55 18.26 12.31
C GLU A 37 -8.14 17.85 10.89
N LYS A 38 -7.02 18.39 10.38
CA LYS A 38 -6.47 18.00 9.08
C LYS A 38 -6.14 16.52 9.01
N LEU A 39 -5.51 15.97 10.05
CA LEU A 39 -5.17 14.54 10.12
C LEU A 39 -6.41 13.66 10.24
N PHE A 40 -7.41 14.08 11.02
CA PHE A 40 -8.68 13.38 11.10
C PHE A 40 -9.39 13.36 9.74
N LYS A 41 -9.43 14.49 9.06
CA LYS A 41 -9.98 14.62 7.70
C LYS A 41 -9.24 13.78 6.67
N LEU A 42 -7.91 13.75 6.73
CA LEU A 42 -7.08 12.87 5.90
C LEU A 42 -7.44 11.40 6.14
N LYS A 43 -7.56 10.98 7.42
CA LYS A 43 -7.99 9.63 7.79
C LYS A 43 -9.34 9.31 7.17
N GLU A 44 -10.34 10.17 7.35
CA GLU A 44 -11.71 9.94 6.83
C GLU A 44 -11.74 9.68 5.33
N ARG A 45 -11.00 10.48 4.55
CA ARG A 45 -10.94 10.30 3.09
C ARG A 45 -10.29 9.00 2.67
N LEU A 46 -9.10 8.72 3.22
CA LEU A 46 -8.38 7.48 2.88
C LEU A 46 -9.21 6.27 3.32
N SER A 47 -9.88 6.39 4.47
CA SER A 47 -10.83 5.39 4.95
C SER A 47 -11.99 5.17 3.98
N CYS A 48 -12.63 6.23 3.46
CA CYS A 48 -13.72 6.10 2.50
C CYS A 48 -13.27 5.38 1.21
N TYR A 49 -12.11 5.78 0.67
CA TYR A 49 -11.60 5.26 -0.59
C TYR A 49 -11.12 3.81 -0.48
N TYR A 50 -10.38 3.46 0.57
CA TYR A 50 -9.83 2.11 0.73
C TYR A 50 -10.72 1.16 1.55
N LEU A 51 -11.48 1.65 2.53
CA LEU A 51 -12.20 0.77 3.47
C LEU A 51 -13.64 0.54 3.04
N THR A 52 -14.33 1.59 2.59
CA THR A 52 -15.77 1.54 2.27
C THR A 52 -16.01 1.10 0.83
N GLY A 53 -15.26 1.65 -0.15
CA GLY A 53 -15.34 1.23 -1.55
C GLY A 53 -15.00 -0.26 -1.78
N LEU A 54 -14.29 -0.88 -0.84
CA LEU A 54 -13.91 -2.30 -0.89
C LEU A 54 -14.98 -3.27 -0.40
N LYS A 55 -15.95 -2.83 0.42
CA LYS A 55 -16.95 -3.73 1.02
C LYS A 55 -17.84 -4.40 -0.03
N GLU A 56 -18.04 -3.77 -1.17
CA GLU A 56 -18.90 -4.26 -2.24
C GLU A 56 -18.17 -5.16 -3.26
N LEU A 57 -16.83 -5.20 -3.19
CA LEU A 57 -15.99 -5.89 -4.16
C LEU A 57 -15.57 -7.25 -3.60
N GLY A 58 -16.46 -8.24 -3.71
CA GLY A 58 -16.22 -9.61 -3.24
C GLY A 58 -15.14 -10.42 -3.98
N ASN A 59 -14.34 -9.80 -4.85
CA ASN A 59 -13.33 -10.49 -5.65
C ASN A 59 -11.94 -10.45 -4.97
N PRO A 60 -11.32 -11.60 -4.67
CA PRO A 60 -9.97 -11.72 -4.07
C PRO A 60 -8.89 -10.88 -4.77
N PHE A 61 -8.91 -10.82 -6.11
CA PHE A 61 -7.96 -10.03 -6.90
C PHE A 61 -8.13 -8.54 -6.66
N THR A 62 -9.36 -8.04 -6.74
CA THR A 62 -9.67 -6.61 -6.53
C THR A 62 -9.32 -6.16 -5.13
N ILE A 63 -9.55 -7.02 -4.13
CA ILE A 63 -9.13 -6.78 -2.75
C ILE A 63 -7.60 -6.63 -2.67
N ALA A 64 -6.83 -7.55 -3.27
CA ALA A 64 -5.37 -7.46 -3.28
C ALA A 64 -4.87 -6.17 -3.97
N VAL A 65 -5.43 -5.83 -5.13
CA VAL A 65 -5.09 -4.62 -5.90
C VAL A 65 -5.26 -3.36 -5.06
N LEU A 66 -6.44 -3.17 -4.47
CA LEU A 66 -6.74 -1.98 -3.69
C LEU A 66 -5.95 -1.94 -2.37
N THR A 67 -5.67 -3.10 -1.78
CA THR A 67 -4.75 -3.20 -0.62
C THR A 67 -3.35 -2.73 -1.00
N CYS A 68 -2.81 -3.16 -2.14
CA CYS A 68 -1.51 -2.68 -2.62
C CYS A 68 -1.49 -1.15 -2.83
N MET A 69 -2.54 -0.57 -3.42
CA MET A 69 -2.64 0.89 -3.57
C MET A 69 -2.68 1.59 -2.21
N GLY A 70 -3.43 1.05 -1.25
CA GLY A 70 -3.48 1.57 0.12
C GLY A 70 -2.12 1.57 0.81
N ILE A 71 -1.33 0.50 0.63
CA ILE A 71 0.04 0.38 1.14
C ILE A 71 0.94 1.45 0.53
N GLU A 72 0.90 1.64 -0.79
CA GLU A 72 1.69 2.67 -1.47
C GLU A 72 1.35 4.08 -0.96
N VAL A 73 0.05 4.38 -0.82
CA VAL A 73 -0.40 5.68 -0.31
C VAL A 73 -0.05 5.87 1.15
N LEU A 74 -0.21 4.87 2.02
CA LEU A 74 0.19 4.99 3.43
C LEU A 74 1.71 5.22 3.55
N GLY A 75 2.51 4.57 2.72
CA GLY A 75 3.94 4.81 2.63
C GLY A 75 4.26 6.26 2.27
N GLN A 76 3.54 6.86 1.33
CA GLN A 76 3.69 8.29 0.97
C GLN A 76 3.22 9.23 2.09
N VAL A 77 2.13 8.88 2.78
CA VAL A 77 1.58 9.69 3.87
C VAL A 77 2.60 9.84 5.00
N ILE A 78 3.24 8.74 5.43
CA ILE A 78 4.12 8.80 6.61
C ILE A 78 5.60 9.02 6.28
N LEU A 79 6.06 8.66 5.08
CA LEU A 79 7.47 8.82 4.68
C LEU A 79 7.68 9.96 3.66
N GLY A 80 6.59 10.60 3.22
CA GLY A 80 6.61 11.76 2.33
C GLY A 80 6.91 11.41 0.86
N PHE A 81 7.07 12.48 0.07
CA PHE A 81 7.43 12.40 -1.34
C PHE A 81 8.87 12.89 -1.53
N ASN A 82 9.74 12.07 -2.11
CA ASN A 82 11.01 12.58 -2.64
C ASN A 82 10.79 13.17 -4.04
N SER A 83 11.40 14.32 -4.30
CA SER A 83 11.46 14.99 -5.61
C SER A 83 12.03 14.13 -6.75
N LYS A 84 12.70 13.00 -6.45
CA LYS A 84 13.34 12.08 -7.40
C LYS A 84 12.55 10.79 -7.73
N GLY A 85 11.40 10.53 -7.11
CA GLY A 85 10.59 9.33 -7.41
C GLY A 85 11.14 7.98 -6.89
N ASP A 86 12.42 7.88 -6.55
CA ASP A 86 13.09 6.66 -6.06
C ASP A 86 12.61 6.13 -4.69
N THR A 87 11.82 6.90 -3.96
CA THR A 87 11.39 6.56 -2.57
C THR A 87 10.09 5.80 -2.48
N ILE A 88 9.26 5.79 -3.53
CA ILE A 88 7.95 5.12 -3.48
C ILE A 88 8.16 3.62 -3.19
N ASP A 89 9.16 3.01 -3.82
CA ASP A 89 9.48 1.60 -3.65
C ASP A 89 9.87 1.28 -2.20
N SER A 90 10.89 1.94 -1.65
CA SER A 90 11.33 1.71 -0.26
C SER A 90 10.26 2.06 0.77
N ASN A 91 9.50 3.13 0.55
CA ASN A 91 8.43 3.55 1.45
C ASN A 91 7.29 2.53 1.49
N THR A 92 6.95 1.96 0.33
CA THR A 92 5.93 0.90 0.23
C THR A 92 6.40 -0.38 0.93
N ILE A 93 7.68 -0.75 0.75
CA ILE A 93 8.24 -1.96 1.37
C ILE A 93 8.16 -1.91 2.90
N LEU A 94 8.45 -0.76 3.51
CA LEU A 94 8.32 -0.59 4.96
C LEU A 94 6.90 -0.89 5.45
N ILE A 95 5.86 -0.49 4.69
CA ILE A 95 4.48 -0.82 5.05
C ILE A 95 4.22 -2.32 4.92
N TYR A 96 4.69 -2.98 3.85
CA TYR A 96 4.57 -4.45 3.72
C TYR A 96 5.19 -5.19 4.91
N GLU A 97 6.36 -4.73 5.37
CA GLU A 97 7.08 -5.28 6.51
C GLU A 97 6.33 -5.11 7.85
N MET A 98 5.44 -4.13 7.96
CA MET A 98 4.57 -3.95 9.12
C MET A 98 3.36 -4.90 9.14
N LEU A 99 3.02 -5.55 8.03
CA LEU A 99 1.82 -6.40 7.92
C LEU A 99 2.03 -7.81 8.49
N ASP A 100 3.23 -8.35 8.31
CA ASP A 100 3.60 -9.71 8.70
C ASP A 100 5.11 -9.79 8.94
N SER A 101 5.55 -10.49 9.98
CA SER A 101 6.98 -10.67 10.23
C SER A 101 7.69 -11.40 9.08
N LYS A 102 7.02 -12.32 8.39
CA LYS A 102 7.60 -13.04 7.24
C LYS A 102 7.97 -12.10 6.08
N MET A 103 7.35 -10.92 5.99
CA MET A 103 7.69 -9.93 4.95
C MET A 103 9.08 -9.31 5.17
N GLN A 104 9.57 -9.31 6.41
CA GLN A 104 10.89 -8.81 6.80
C GLN A 104 12.01 -9.82 6.54
N ASP A 105 11.67 -11.10 6.41
CA ASP A 105 12.66 -12.15 6.24
C ASP A 105 13.40 -12.02 4.90
N VAL A 106 14.70 -12.27 4.95
CA VAL A 106 15.54 -12.43 3.76
C VAL A 106 15.09 -13.69 3.03
N LEU A 107 15.16 -13.67 1.70
CA LEU A 107 14.84 -14.84 0.89
C LEU A 107 15.72 -16.03 1.29
N SER A 108 15.10 -17.18 1.53
CA SER A 108 15.88 -18.39 1.79
C SER A 108 16.62 -18.82 0.52
N PRO A 109 17.81 -19.44 0.63
CA PRO A 109 18.55 -19.92 -0.53
C PRO A 109 17.74 -20.92 -1.37
N ASN A 110 16.92 -21.75 -0.70
CA ASN A 110 16.06 -22.73 -1.35
C ASN A 110 14.94 -22.06 -2.16
N PHE A 111 14.26 -21.07 -1.56
CA PHE A 111 13.28 -20.27 -2.28
C PHE A 111 13.90 -19.58 -3.50
N ALA A 112 15.04 -18.91 -3.33
CA ALA A 112 15.70 -18.16 -4.40
C ALA A 112 16.09 -19.07 -5.58
N LEU A 113 16.65 -20.26 -5.28
CA LEU A 113 16.98 -21.27 -6.27
C LEU A 113 15.74 -21.71 -7.06
N ASN A 114 14.68 -22.13 -6.36
CA ASN A 114 13.49 -22.67 -7.02
C ASN A 114 12.70 -21.58 -7.76
N TYR A 115 12.68 -20.36 -7.22
CA TYR A 115 12.13 -19.18 -7.89
C TYR A 115 12.84 -18.93 -9.23
N ASN A 116 14.17 -18.98 -9.25
CA ASN A 116 14.98 -18.84 -10.46
C ASN A 116 14.76 -19.98 -11.45
N LEU A 117 14.73 -21.23 -10.99
CA LEU A 117 14.48 -22.39 -11.85
C LEU A 117 13.14 -22.26 -12.57
N ARG A 118 12.08 -21.88 -11.83
CA ARG A 118 10.74 -21.70 -12.40
C ARG A 118 10.66 -20.56 -13.40
N ARG A 119 11.50 -19.53 -13.27
CA ARG A 119 11.51 -18.38 -14.18
C ARG A 119 12.43 -18.54 -15.38
N ASN A 120 13.45 -19.38 -15.28
CA ASN A 120 14.37 -19.70 -16.36
C ASN A 120 13.91 -20.86 -17.25
N ILE A 121 12.61 -21.18 -17.29
CA ILE A 121 12.06 -22.24 -18.17
C ILE A 121 12.46 -22.05 -19.65
N THR A 122 12.76 -20.82 -20.07
CA THR A 122 13.23 -20.50 -21.43
C THR A 122 14.75 -20.56 -21.63
N GLY A 123 15.53 -21.00 -20.64
CA GLY A 123 16.98 -21.20 -20.75
C GLY A 123 17.83 -19.91 -20.76
N GLN A 124 17.30 -18.79 -20.26
CA GLN A 124 17.96 -17.49 -20.35
C GLN A 124 19.06 -17.26 -19.30
N ASN A 125 19.25 -18.19 -18.33
CA ASN A 125 20.23 -18.09 -17.24
C ASN A 125 20.25 -16.71 -16.54
N ILE A 126 19.08 -16.10 -16.37
CA ILE A 126 18.91 -14.82 -15.69
C ILE A 126 18.69 -15.09 -14.21
N ASP A 127 19.46 -14.45 -13.33
CA ASP A 127 19.14 -14.44 -11.91
C ASP A 127 18.04 -13.40 -11.63
N PHE A 128 16.81 -13.89 -11.48
CA PHE A 128 15.63 -13.08 -11.19
C PHE A 128 15.52 -12.67 -9.71
N THR A 129 16.45 -13.11 -8.86
CA THR A 129 16.47 -12.81 -7.42
C THR A 129 17.42 -11.68 -7.03
N LEU A 130 18.26 -11.20 -7.97
CA LEU A 130 19.24 -10.13 -7.72
C LEU A 130 18.64 -8.86 -7.09
N ASP A 131 17.38 -8.53 -7.41
CA ASP A 131 16.70 -7.33 -6.89
C ASP A 131 15.87 -7.60 -5.61
N PHE A 132 15.81 -8.84 -5.15
CA PHE A 132 14.93 -9.28 -4.08
C PHE A 132 15.70 -9.62 -2.81
N THR A 133 15.82 -8.65 -1.92
CA THR A 133 16.46 -8.85 -0.61
C THR A 133 15.51 -9.40 0.45
N SER A 134 14.20 -9.34 0.24
CA SER A 134 13.18 -9.80 1.19
C SER A 134 11.90 -10.28 0.48
N TYR A 135 11.05 -11.02 1.20
CA TYR A 135 9.76 -11.44 0.68
C TYR A 135 8.83 -10.25 0.37
N ALA A 136 8.89 -9.15 1.14
CA ALA A 136 8.16 -7.93 0.82
C ALA A 136 8.44 -7.42 -0.60
N ARG A 137 9.70 -7.49 -1.06
CA ARG A 137 10.09 -7.06 -2.42
C ARG A 137 9.55 -7.99 -3.49
N VAL A 138 9.52 -9.30 -3.24
CA VAL A 138 8.91 -10.28 -4.15
C VAL A 138 7.41 -10.04 -4.27
N VAL A 139 6.71 -9.85 -3.14
CA VAL A 139 5.28 -9.54 -3.12
C VAL A 139 4.99 -8.25 -3.88
N ARG A 140 5.70 -7.17 -3.56
CA ARG A 140 5.51 -5.87 -4.20
C ARG A 140 5.72 -5.96 -5.72
N LYS A 141 6.84 -6.53 -6.19
CA LYS A 141 7.13 -6.63 -7.64
C LYS A 141 6.18 -7.63 -8.32
N GLY A 142 5.82 -8.72 -7.64
CA GLY A 142 4.93 -9.76 -8.14
C GLY A 142 3.49 -9.28 -8.34
N LEU A 143 2.93 -8.57 -7.36
CA LEU A 143 1.58 -8.00 -7.46
C LEU A 143 1.54 -6.76 -8.36
N ARG A 144 2.50 -5.82 -8.23
CA ARG A 144 2.55 -4.62 -9.09
C ARG A 144 2.64 -5.00 -10.57
N ASN A 145 3.55 -5.90 -10.95
CA ASN A 145 3.71 -6.29 -12.36
C ASN A 145 2.50 -7.07 -12.90
N ALA A 146 1.82 -7.86 -12.05
CA ALA A 146 0.59 -8.54 -12.43
C ALA A 146 -0.55 -7.55 -12.74
N PHE A 147 -0.59 -6.40 -12.04
CA PHE A 147 -1.60 -5.37 -12.24
C PHE A 147 -1.34 -4.47 -13.45
N THR A 148 -0.06 -4.18 -13.77
CA THR A 148 0.25 -3.22 -14.84
C THR A 148 0.51 -3.85 -16.20
N HIS A 149 1.01 -5.09 -16.29
CA HIS A 149 1.66 -5.52 -17.53
C HIS A 149 1.28 -6.88 -18.10
N THR A 150 0.83 -7.87 -17.32
CA THR A 150 0.32 -9.17 -17.84
C THR A 150 0.00 -10.09 -16.65
N TYR A 151 -0.97 -10.98 -16.83
CA TYR A 151 -1.43 -12.05 -15.90
C TYR A 151 -0.33 -13.00 -15.34
N ARG A 152 0.96 -12.77 -15.63
CA ARG A 152 2.06 -13.55 -15.07
C ARG A 152 2.44 -12.97 -13.72
N SER A 153 1.64 -13.25 -12.69
CA SER A 153 2.07 -13.03 -11.32
C SER A 153 3.36 -13.84 -11.08
N LEU A 154 4.44 -13.13 -10.77
CA LEU A 154 5.81 -13.65 -10.83
C LEU A 154 6.11 -14.54 -9.62
N GLY A 155 5.52 -15.74 -9.58
CA GLY A 155 5.64 -16.64 -8.42
C GLY A 155 4.91 -16.12 -7.19
N VAL A 156 3.89 -15.27 -7.36
CA VAL A 156 3.02 -14.77 -6.29
C VAL A 156 1.58 -15.10 -6.68
N PHE A 157 0.83 -15.75 -5.81
CA PHE A 157 -0.54 -16.19 -6.09
C PHE A 157 -1.50 -15.68 -5.01
N LEU A 158 -2.78 -15.67 -5.34
CA LEU A 158 -3.84 -15.32 -4.39
C LEU A 158 -4.65 -16.57 -4.07
N ASP A 159 -4.82 -16.86 -2.78
CA ASP A 159 -5.71 -17.91 -2.31
C ASP A 159 -6.45 -17.45 -1.05
N ALA A 160 -7.76 -17.24 -1.18
CA ALA A 160 -8.61 -16.82 -0.07
C ALA A 160 -8.94 -17.97 0.91
N GLY A 161 -8.66 -19.23 0.53
CA GLY A 161 -8.89 -20.40 1.38
C GLY A 161 -7.78 -20.65 2.42
N GLN A 162 -6.65 -19.96 2.31
CA GLN A 162 -5.54 -20.06 3.25
C GLN A 162 -5.85 -19.31 4.56
N SER A 163 -5.32 -19.73 5.72
CA SER A 163 -5.52 -19.00 6.99
C SER A 163 -4.59 -17.81 7.16
N ASP A 164 -3.34 -17.96 6.74
CA ASP A 164 -2.27 -17.00 6.98
C ASP A 164 -2.21 -15.94 5.88
N LEU A 165 -1.70 -14.76 6.22
CA LEU A 165 -1.43 -13.71 5.24
C LEU A 165 -0.50 -14.21 4.13
N LEU A 166 0.63 -14.79 4.52
CA LEU A 166 1.68 -15.23 3.61
C LEU A 166 2.08 -16.67 3.88
N LEU A 167 1.97 -17.50 2.84
CA LEU A 167 2.58 -18.82 2.76
C LEU A 167 3.75 -18.74 1.77
N ILE A 168 4.88 -19.32 2.18
CA ILE A 168 6.09 -19.42 1.37
C ILE A 168 6.22 -20.89 0.99
N ASP A 169 6.05 -21.20 -0.29
CA ASP A 169 6.36 -22.52 -0.84
C ASP A 169 7.78 -22.49 -1.39
N GLU A 170 8.73 -22.95 -0.59
CA GLU A 170 10.13 -22.98 -0.98
C GLU A 170 10.43 -24.03 -2.04
N ASN A 171 9.66 -25.13 -2.11
CA ASN A 171 9.89 -26.23 -3.05
C ASN A 171 9.63 -25.78 -4.48
N ILE A 172 8.59 -24.96 -4.65
CA ILE A 172 8.22 -24.41 -5.96
C ILE A 172 8.85 -23.03 -6.18
N GLY A 173 9.26 -22.35 -5.11
CA GLY A 173 9.73 -20.97 -5.16
C GLY A 173 8.59 -20.02 -5.48
N CYS A 174 7.51 -20.07 -4.69
CA CYS A 174 6.41 -19.14 -4.82
C CYS A 174 5.80 -18.69 -3.49
N LEU A 175 5.09 -17.57 -3.54
CA LEU A 175 4.37 -16.98 -2.44
C LEU A 175 2.88 -17.09 -2.70
N ILE A 176 2.11 -17.39 -1.67
CA ILE A 176 0.64 -17.40 -1.73
C ILE A 176 0.14 -16.43 -0.67
N ILE A 177 -0.66 -15.47 -1.11
CA ILE A 177 -1.20 -14.40 -0.29
C ILE A 177 -2.70 -14.64 -0.11
N ASN A 178 -3.18 -14.64 1.13
CA ASN A 178 -4.61 -14.51 1.36
C ASN A 178 -5.02 -13.02 1.24
N PRO A 179 -5.81 -12.63 0.23
CA PRO A 179 -6.18 -11.23 0.03
C PRO A 179 -7.10 -10.67 1.13
N ILE A 180 -7.91 -11.50 1.78
CA ILE A 180 -8.80 -11.08 2.88
C ILE A 180 -7.94 -10.71 4.09
N VAL A 181 -7.06 -11.61 4.52
CA VAL A 181 -6.13 -11.38 5.64
C VAL A 181 -5.18 -10.23 5.31
N PHE A 182 -4.76 -10.10 4.05
CA PHE A 182 -3.91 -9.00 3.59
C PHE A 182 -4.58 -7.64 3.80
N ARG A 183 -5.85 -7.52 3.41
CA ARG A 183 -6.64 -6.33 3.68
C ARG A 183 -6.76 -6.08 5.17
N GLU A 184 -7.14 -7.09 5.97
CA GLU A 184 -7.32 -6.95 7.42
C GLU A 184 -6.06 -6.46 8.14
N ARG A 185 -4.89 -7.04 7.79
CA ARG A 185 -3.59 -6.61 8.34
C ARG A 185 -3.27 -5.18 7.93
N PHE A 186 -3.52 -4.81 6.68
CA PHE A 186 -3.37 -3.44 6.23
C PHE A 186 -4.27 -2.47 7.01
N LEU A 187 -5.54 -2.82 7.23
CA LEU A 187 -6.46 -1.98 8.02
C LEU A 187 -5.97 -1.78 9.44
N SER A 188 -5.47 -2.84 10.06
CA SER A 188 -4.91 -2.78 11.41
C SER A 188 -3.69 -1.86 11.48
N VAL A 189 -2.80 -1.92 10.48
CA VAL A 189 -1.64 -1.03 10.40
C VAL A 189 -2.08 0.41 10.14
N PHE A 190 -2.99 0.63 9.20
CA PHE A 190 -3.55 1.94 8.89
C PHE A 190 -4.16 2.63 10.13
N GLU A 191 -5.02 1.94 10.87
CA GLU A 191 -5.66 2.47 12.08
C GLU A 191 -4.64 2.83 13.15
N LYS A 192 -3.68 1.93 13.40
CA LYS A 192 -2.59 2.18 14.35
C LYS A 192 -1.76 3.39 13.93
N THR A 193 -1.36 3.45 12.65
CA THR A 193 -0.57 4.56 12.12
C THR A 193 -1.29 5.89 12.31
N PHE A 194 -2.58 6.00 11.97
CA PHE A 194 -3.31 7.25 12.17
C PHE A 194 -3.50 7.61 13.65
N SER A 195 -3.66 6.62 14.53
CA SER A 195 -3.63 6.87 15.99
C SER A 195 -2.29 7.48 16.41
N ASP A 196 -1.18 6.92 15.93
CA ASP A 196 0.18 7.40 16.24
C ASP A 196 0.44 8.81 15.67
N LEU A 197 -0.09 9.13 14.48
CA LEU A 197 0.00 10.48 13.88
C LEU A 197 -0.76 11.52 14.73
N ILE A 198 -1.98 11.20 15.16
CA ILE A 198 -2.81 12.09 15.99
C ILE A 198 -2.18 12.28 17.36
N SER A 199 -1.70 11.21 18.00
CA SER A 199 -0.99 11.27 19.28
C SER A 199 0.45 11.79 19.18
N ASN A 200 0.92 12.12 17.98
CA ASN A 200 2.27 12.62 17.70
C ASN A 200 3.40 11.72 18.23
N VAL A 201 3.22 10.39 18.14
CA VAL A 201 4.23 9.39 18.57
C VAL A 201 5.49 9.50 17.71
N ASN A 202 5.33 9.76 16.41
CA ASN A 202 6.43 10.03 15.48
C ASN A 202 6.20 11.38 14.78
N PRO A 203 6.86 12.46 15.25
CA PRO A 203 6.69 13.81 14.70
C PRO A 203 7.04 13.95 13.22
N ILE A 204 7.99 13.15 12.71
CA ILE A 204 8.37 13.18 11.29
C ILE A 204 7.22 12.63 10.45
N TYR A 205 6.64 11.51 10.85
CA TYR A 205 5.50 10.92 10.14
C TYR A 205 4.28 11.84 10.19
N ARG A 206 4.04 12.47 11.34
CA ARG A 206 2.99 13.48 11.50
C ARG A 206 3.18 14.64 10.52
N GLN A 207 4.39 15.19 10.45
CA GLN A 207 4.70 16.30 9.56
C GLN A 207 4.51 15.90 8.07
N ASN A 208 4.96 14.70 7.69
CA ASN A 208 4.76 14.19 6.34
C ASN A 208 3.28 14.03 6.00
N ALA A 209 2.46 13.57 6.93
CA ALA A 209 1.02 13.42 6.72
C ALA A 209 0.33 14.79 6.54
N LEU A 210 0.74 15.81 7.30
CA LEU A 210 0.27 17.19 7.12
C LEU A 210 0.69 17.77 5.78
N ILE A 211 1.93 17.51 5.34
CA ILE A 211 2.40 17.90 4.01
C ILE A 211 1.56 17.22 2.92
N TYR A 212 1.30 15.91 3.06
CA TYR A 212 0.47 15.15 2.14
C TYR A 212 -0.95 15.75 2.06
N PHE A 213 -1.57 16.07 3.21
CA PHE A 213 -2.86 16.74 3.25
C PHE A 213 -2.84 18.06 2.48
N ASN A 214 -1.87 18.94 2.77
CA ASN A 214 -1.75 20.24 2.11
C ASN A 214 -1.51 20.12 0.60
N LEU A 215 -0.76 19.10 0.16
CA LEU A 215 -0.55 18.82 -1.26
C LEU A 215 -1.84 18.37 -1.94
N LEU A 216 -2.64 17.51 -1.30
CA LEU A 216 -3.92 17.07 -1.86
C LEU A 216 -4.84 18.24 -2.15
N ILE A 217 -4.90 19.21 -1.25
CA ILE A 217 -5.84 20.33 -1.30
C ILE A 217 -5.26 21.57 -1.98
N LYS A 218 -4.12 21.47 -2.67
CA LYS A 218 -3.53 22.60 -3.37
C LYS A 218 -4.45 23.05 -4.53
N GLN A 219 -4.19 24.23 -5.07
CA GLN A 219 -4.89 24.80 -6.22
C GLN A 219 -3.90 25.05 -7.35
#